data_AF-A0AAN6VH31-F1
#
_entry.id   AF-A0AAN6VH31-F1
#
_cell.length_a   1.000
_cell.length_b   1.000
_cell.length_c   1.000
_cell.angle_alpha   90.00
_cell.angle_beta   90.00
_cell.angle_gamma   90.00
#
_symmetry.space_group_name_H-M   'P 1'
#
loop_
_entity.id
_entity.type
_entity.pdbx_description
1 polymer ?
#
loop_
_entity_poly.entity_id
_entity_poly.type
_entity_poly.pdbx_seq_one_letter_code
_entity_poly.pdbx_strand_id
1 'polypeptide(L)'
;MLNYSLCFSITTFGGKGAAGPNHSRSADYVVLYNANVEPAAPDEGEGITKEPIPVIIEDEDQYIAPTARLDCGRIYTVEDNLRVAKIGRVHPDSLDKLEEYYQQSVL
;
A
#
# COMPACT_ATOMS: atom_id res chain seq x y z
N MET A 1 -25.72 12.21 -7.69
CA MET A 1 -24.34 12.38 -8.17
C MET A 1 -23.62 11.10 -7.80
N LEU A 2 -23.05 10.38 -8.77
CA LEU A 2 -22.15 9.27 -8.46
C LEU A 2 -20.83 9.90 -8.02
N ASN A 3 -20.48 9.71 -6.75
CA ASN A 3 -19.19 10.07 -6.22
C ASN A 3 -18.25 8.87 -6.39
N TYR A 4 -16.96 9.15 -6.53
CA TYR A 4 -15.93 8.14 -6.67
C TYR A 4 -14.72 8.51 -5.83
N SER A 5 -13.95 7.49 -5.47
CA SER A 5 -12.68 7.62 -4.78
C SER A 5 -11.54 7.22 -5.73
N LEU A 6 -10.40 7.90 -5.60
CA LEU A 6 -9.15 7.47 -6.22
C LEU A 6 -8.39 6.62 -5.21
N CYS A 7 -7.91 5.46 -5.65
CA CYS A 7 -7.31 4.47 -4.78
C CYS A 7 -6.04 3.90 -5.40
N PHE A 8 -5.04 3.70 -4.56
CA PHE A 8 -3.99 2.73 -4.83
C PHE A 8 -4.50 1.30 -4.66
N SER A 9 -3.79 0.34 -5.24
CA SER A 9 -4.02 -1.08 -4.96
C SER A 9 -3.02 -1.62 -3.94
N ILE A 10 -3.41 -2.68 -3.24
CA ILE A 10 -2.55 -3.45 -2.34
C ILE A 10 -2.32 -4.81 -2.99
N THR A 11 -1.07 -5.27 -3.01
CA THR A 11 -0.67 -6.59 -3.50
C THR A 11 0.17 -7.30 -2.44
N THR A 12 0.10 -8.63 -2.41
CA THR A 12 0.98 -9.47 -1.58
C THR A 12 1.86 -10.39 -2.42
N PHE A 13 1.79 -10.27 -3.76
CA PHE A 13 2.44 -11.15 -4.73
C PHE A 13 2.22 -12.65 -4.47
N GLY A 14 1.08 -13.02 -3.88
CA GLY A 14 0.79 -14.40 -3.48
C GLY A 14 1.73 -14.94 -2.39
N GLY A 15 2.28 -14.06 -1.55
CA GLY A 15 3.19 -14.40 -0.46
C GLY A 15 4.66 -14.56 -0.87
N LYS A 16 5.03 -14.17 -2.09
CA LYS A 16 6.39 -14.35 -2.63
C LYS A 16 7.26 -13.09 -2.67
N GLY A 17 6.80 -11.99 -2.06
CA GLY A 17 7.44 -10.69 -2.18
C GLY A 17 7.47 -10.18 -3.63
N ALA A 18 7.90 -8.94 -3.83
CA ALA A 18 8.12 -8.34 -5.15
C ALA A 18 9.38 -8.90 -5.88
N ALA A 19 9.94 -10.03 -5.42
CA ALA A 19 11.22 -10.60 -5.90
C ALA A 19 11.08 -11.52 -7.14
N GLY A 20 9.99 -11.42 -7.89
CA GLY A 20 9.81 -12.11 -9.17
C GLY A 20 10.60 -11.49 -10.36
N PRO A 21 10.98 -12.29 -11.37
CA PRO A 21 11.81 -11.86 -12.51
C PRO A 21 11.18 -10.81 -13.46
N ASN A 22 9.96 -10.33 -13.17
CA ASN A 22 9.21 -9.37 -13.99
C ASN A 22 8.99 -8.01 -13.30
N HIS A 23 9.59 -7.74 -12.13
CA HIS A 23 9.30 -6.51 -11.37
C HIS A 23 10.23 -5.34 -11.75
N SER A 24 10.13 -4.86 -12.99
CA SER A 24 10.74 -3.60 -13.44
C SER A 24 10.17 -2.34 -12.75
N ARG A 25 9.23 -2.52 -11.82
CA ARG A 25 8.45 -1.48 -11.14
C ARG A 25 8.71 -1.44 -9.63
N SER A 26 9.86 -1.95 -9.16
CA SER A 26 10.24 -1.89 -7.75
C SER A 26 10.12 -0.49 -7.15
N ALA A 27 10.49 0.53 -7.94
CA ALA A 27 10.38 1.93 -7.56
C ALA A 27 8.93 2.40 -7.33
N ASP A 28 7.93 1.71 -7.88
CA ASP A 28 6.51 2.07 -7.71
C ASP A 28 5.90 1.49 -6.44
N TYR A 29 6.55 0.51 -5.82
CA TYR A 29 5.98 -0.16 -4.65
C TYR A 29 6.41 0.50 -3.35
N VAL A 30 5.55 0.38 -2.35
CA VAL A 30 5.80 0.84 -0.98
C VAL A 30 5.47 -0.27 0.00
N VAL A 31 6.31 -0.46 1.01
CA VAL A 31 6.01 -1.39 2.11
C VAL A 31 4.82 -0.85 2.91
N LEU A 32 3.75 -1.66 3.01
CA LEU A 32 2.66 -1.43 3.96
C LEU A 32 2.87 -2.34 5.16
N TYR A 33 2.71 -1.80 6.36
CA TYR A 33 2.90 -2.55 7.59
C TYR A 33 1.96 -2.09 8.70
N ASN A 34 1.75 -2.93 9.70
CA ASN A 34 0.98 -2.57 10.89
C ASN A 34 1.83 -1.62 11.76
N ALA A 35 1.27 -0.46 12.11
CA ALA A 35 1.96 0.57 12.89
C ALA A 35 2.44 0.11 14.28
N ASN A 36 1.86 -0.97 14.82
CA ASN A 36 2.25 -1.53 16.12
C ASN A 36 3.46 -2.48 16.05
N VAL A 37 4.02 -2.72 14.86
CA VAL A 37 5.22 -3.55 14.68
C VAL A 37 6.26 -2.78 13.88
N GLU A 38 7.52 -3.16 14.05
CA GLU A 38 8.61 -2.64 13.20
C GLU A 38 8.31 -2.99 11.73
N PRO A 39 8.48 -2.05 10.78
CA PRO A 39 8.30 -2.36 9.36
C PRO A 39 9.23 -3.50 8.96
N ALA A 40 8.69 -4.50 8.28
CA ALA A 40 9.52 -5.49 7.63
C ALA A 40 10.42 -4.79 6.61
N ALA A 41 11.71 -5.14 6.59
CA ALA A 41 12.56 -4.78 5.47
C ALA A 41 11.91 -5.31 4.17
N PRO A 42 12.03 -4.60 3.03
CA PRO A 42 11.71 -5.17 1.74
C PRO A 42 12.40 -6.52 1.58
N ASP A 43 11.72 -7.49 0.96
CA ASP A 43 12.31 -8.81 0.75
C ASP A 43 13.55 -8.67 -0.16
N GLU A 44 14.51 -9.60 -0.02
CA GLU A 44 15.73 -9.56 -0.81
C GLU A 44 15.39 -9.60 -2.32
N GLY A 45 15.86 -8.60 -3.07
CA GLY A 45 15.59 -8.46 -4.50
C GLY A 45 14.35 -7.65 -4.86
N GLU A 46 13.53 -7.18 -3.90
CA GLU A 46 12.39 -6.31 -4.19
C GLU A 46 12.81 -4.93 -4.71
N GLY A 47 13.98 -4.43 -4.30
CA GLY A 47 14.51 -3.14 -4.75
C GLY A 47 13.63 -1.93 -4.41
N ILE A 48 12.75 -2.05 -3.40
CA ILE A 48 11.88 -0.97 -2.95
C ILE A 48 12.71 0.06 -2.19
N THR A 49 12.63 1.32 -2.63
CA THR A 49 13.37 2.44 -2.05
C THR A 49 12.47 3.49 -1.40
N LYS A 50 11.15 3.43 -1.66
CA LYS A 50 10.17 4.32 -1.04
C LYS A 50 10.06 4.03 0.47
N GLU A 51 9.87 5.08 1.25
CA GLU A 51 9.65 5.00 2.70
C GLU A 51 8.36 4.22 3.00
N PRO A 52 8.38 3.25 3.94
CA PRO A 52 7.22 2.47 4.34
C PRO A 52 6.05 3.32 4.85
N ILE A 53 4.82 2.85 4.63
CA ILE A 53 3.60 3.48 5.13
C ILE A 53 3.00 2.61 6.26
N PRO A 54 2.92 3.12 7.50
CA PRO A 54 2.28 2.43 8.61
C PRO A 54 0.76 2.53 8.51
N VAL A 55 0.09 1.44 8.88
CA VAL A 55 -1.37 1.35 9.00
C VAL A 55 -1.73 0.98 10.42
N ILE A 56 -2.56 1.82 11.05
CA ILE A 56 -3.20 1.53 12.32
C ILE A 56 -4.35 0.55 12.05
N ILE A 57 -4.22 -0.67 12.57
CA ILE A 57 -5.29 -1.67 12.56
C ILE A 57 -6.21 -1.41 13.74
N GLU A 58 -7.49 -1.13 13.45
CA GLU A 58 -8.47 -0.72 14.48
C GLU A 58 -9.31 -1.90 15.01
N ASP A 59 -9.31 -3.02 14.30
CA ASP A 59 -10.03 -4.25 14.64
C ASP A 59 -9.02 -5.40 14.67
N GLU A 60 -8.94 -6.11 15.81
CA GLU A 60 -7.97 -7.18 16.06
C GLU A 60 -8.19 -8.39 15.14
N ASP A 61 -9.38 -8.55 14.56
CA ASP A 61 -9.67 -9.60 13.58
C ASP A 61 -9.14 -9.26 12.18
N GLN A 62 -8.66 -8.02 11.97
CA GLN A 62 -8.08 -7.57 10.70
C GLN A 62 -6.56 -7.71 10.68
N TYR A 63 -6.02 -7.90 9.48
CA TYR A 63 -4.60 -8.18 9.30
C TYR A 63 -4.08 -7.63 7.98
N ILE A 64 -2.85 -7.12 8.02
CA ILE A 64 -2.05 -6.80 6.84
C ILE A 64 -0.85 -7.75 6.81
N ALA A 65 -0.70 -8.47 5.71
CA ALA A 65 0.41 -9.37 5.53
C ALA A 65 1.76 -8.61 5.51
N PRO A 66 2.84 -9.15 6.10
CA PRO A 66 4.18 -8.56 6.00
C PRO A 66 4.66 -8.35 4.56
N THR A 67 4.14 -9.13 3.61
CA THR A 67 4.43 -9.01 2.17
C THR A 67 3.51 -8.01 1.45
N ALA A 68 2.61 -7.33 2.17
CA ALA A 68 1.73 -6.33 1.58
C ALA A 68 2.54 -5.14 1.08
N ARG A 69 2.29 -4.78 -0.18
CA ARG A 69 2.85 -3.60 -0.83
C ARG A 69 1.72 -2.75 -1.41
N LEU A 70 1.84 -1.44 -1.24
CA LEU A 70 1.03 -0.46 -1.96
C LEU A 70 1.63 -0.29 -3.36
N ASP A 71 0.84 -0.43 -4.42
CA ASP A 71 1.26 -0.13 -5.79
C ASP A 71 0.98 1.35 -6.09
N CYS A 72 2.03 2.18 -6.04
CA CYS A 72 1.98 3.59 -6.35
C CYS A 72 2.32 3.91 -7.82
N GLY A 73 2.34 2.93 -8.73
CA GLY A 73 2.46 3.24 -10.16
C GLY A 73 1.15 3.10 -10.92
N ARG A 74 0.03 2.86 -10.20
CA ARG A 74 -1.30 2.88 -10.81
C ARG A 74 -2.38 3.34 -9.84
N ILE A 75 -3.17 4.32 -10.29
CA ILE A 75 -4.38 4.78 -9.62
C ILE A 75 -5.62 4.08 -10.21
N TYR A 76 -6.55 3.74 -9.34
CA TYR A 76 -7.85 3.16 -9.67
C TYR A 76 -8.97 4.10 -9.23
N THR A 77 -10.02 4.18 -10.04
CA THR A 77 -11.27 4.84 -9.67
C THR A 77 -12.23 3.79 -9.11
N VAL A 78 -12.73 4.02 -7.89
CA VAL A 78 -13.65 3.12 -7.18
C VAL A 78 -14.96 3.85 -6.93
N GLU A 79 -16.09 3.25 -7.29
CA GLU A 79 -17.42 3.81 -7.03
C GLU A 79 -17.77 3.72 -5.53
N ASP A 80 -18.38 4.78 -5.00
CA ASP A 80 -18.72 4.87 -3.56
C ASP A 80 -19.85 3.93 -3.12
N ASN A 81 -20.55 3.28 -4.07
CA ASN A 81 -21.62 2.32 -3.78
C ASN A 81 -21.10 0.91 -3.47
N LEU A 82 -19.78 0.68 -3.53
CA LEU A 82 -19.17 -0.61 -3.26
C LEU A 82 -19.08 -0.88 -1.76
N ARG A 83 -19.52 -2.07 -1.35
CA ARG A 83 -19.32 -2.53 0.02
C ARG A 83 -17.86 -2.92 0.20
N VAL A 84 -17.18 -2.26 1.12
CA VAL A 84 -15.77 -2.51 1.45
C VAL A 84 -15.63 -3.01 2.89
N ALA A 85 -14.62 -3.84 3.12
CA ALA A 85 -14.19 -4.19 4.48
C ALA A 85 -13.25 -3.10 5.01
N LYS A 86 -13.47 -2.67 6.25
CA LYS A 86 -12.56 -1.73 6.93
C LYS A 86 -11.44 -2.53 7.57
N ILE A 87 -10.21 -2.32 7.09
CA ILE A 87 -9.01 -2.96 7.64
C ILE A 87 -8.34 -2.06 8.69
N GLY A 88 -8.25 -0.76 8.41
CA GLY A 88 -7.58 0.21 9.26
C GLY A 88 -7.42 1.55 8.56
N ARG A 89 -6.49 2.38 9.06
CA ARG A 89 -6.17 3.70 8.51
C ARG A 89 -4.68 3.97 8.50
N VAL A 90 -4.20 4.75 7.54
CA VAL A 90 -2.80 5.19 7.50
C VAL A 90 -2.49 6.02 8.74
N HIS A 91 -1.30 5.82 9.31
CA HIS A 91 -0.84 6.59 10.45
C HIS A 91 -0.81 8.10 10.09
N PRO A 92 -1.31 9.01 10.95
CA PRO A 92 -1.41 10.44 10.63
C PRO A 92 -0.11 11.07 10.14
N ASP A 93 1.02 10.71 10.75
CA ASP A 93 2.34 11.24 10.41
C ASP A 93 2.84 10.83 9.01
N SER A 94 2.17 9.88 8.35
CA SER A 94 2.52 9.41 7.02
C SER A 94 1.53 9.86 5.94
N LEU A 95 0.54 10.69 6.27
CA LEU A 95 -0.43 11.20 5.29
C LEU A 95 0.24 12.10 4.24
N ASP A 96 1.18 12.97 4.64
CA ASP A 96 1.92 13.82 3.71
C ASP A 96 2.74 12.97 2.71
N LYS A 97 3.32 11.86 3.18
CA LYS A 97 4.07 10.92 2.35
C LYS A 97 3.16 10.16 1.38
N LEU A 98 1.98 9.75 1.82
CA LEU A 98 0.98 9.12 0.96
C LEU A 98 0.51 10.06 -0.16
N GLU A 99 0.29 11.34 0.17
CA GLU A 99 -0.03 12.39 -0.81
C GLU A 99 1.12 12.63 -1.79
N GLU A 100 2.37 12.67 -1.31
CA GLU A 100 3.56 12.75 -2.17
C GLU A 100 3.59 11.61 -3.19
N TYR A 101 3.35 10.37 -2.75
CA TYR A 101 3.29 9.22 -3.64
C TYR A 101 2.14 9.32 -4.63
N TYR A 102 0.97 9.80 -4.21
CA TYR A 102 -0.16 10.02 -5.11
C TYR A 102 0.19 11.01 -6.22
N GLN A 103 0.81 12.14 -5.88
CA GLN A 103 1.24 13.14 -6.84
C GLN A 103 2.26 12.56 -7.83
N GLN A 104 3.20 11.74 -7.36
CA GLN A 104 4.16 11.04 -8.23
C GLN A 104 3.50 10.03 -9.18
N SER A 105 2.35 9.47 -8.81
CA SER A 105 1.63 8.47 -9.65
C SER A 105 0.81 9.07 -10.79
N VAL A 106 0.48 10.35 -10.71
CA VAL A 106 -0.40 11.05 -11.67
C VAL A 106 0.34 12.04 -12.57
N LEU A 107 1.63 12.27 -12.30
CA LEU A 107 2.55 13.08 -13.11
C LEU A 107 3.32 12.22 -14.12
#